data_AF-V8R940-F1
#
_entry.id   AF-V8R940-F1
#
_cell.length_a   1.000
_cell.length_b   1.000
_cell.length_c   1.000
_cell.angle_alpha   90.00
_cell.angle_beta   90.00
_cell.angle_gamma   90.00
#
_symmetry.space_group_name_H-M   'P 1'
#
loop_
_entity.id
_entity.type
_entity.pdbx_description
1 polymer ?
#
loop_
_entity_poly.entity_id
_entity_poly.type
_entity_poly.pdbx_seq_one_letter_code
_entity_poly.pdbx_strand_id
1 'polypeptide(L)'
;MVVTEVEYFFSICRSMIDLFQEIACELWDKLTLHGDYLPTKKPLRGSFREMVLYEGRLTHKEELQTRFGLPEPWADFYLRHADFFLQIRKFRDNIVHNGSQVQTIFSGEQGYLVNLNFKPFGDMAVWREADKVTNDLVPLMPALGMVAFKTLLVCEEFSAMMESIFEFPEPMVPGMRLFSRGYFDEHFVTVLGDARQRYIEFNEDGGRGVS
;
A
#
# COMPACT_ATOMS: atom_id res chain seq x y z
N MET A 1 -2.63 22.83 -10.48
CA MET A 1 -3.46 21.82 -11.16
C MET A 1 -2.87 20.44 -10.96
N VAL A 2 -1.68 20.12 -11.50
CA VAL A 2 -1.05 18.78 -11.35
C VAL A 2 -0.80 18.38 -9.90
N VAL A 3 -0.33 19.31 -9.06
CA VAL A 3 -0.12 19.03 -7.63
C VAL A 3 -1.41 18.55 -6.98
N THR A 4 -2.52 19.27 -7.19
CA THR A 4 -3.84 18.90 -6.64
C THR A 4 -4.31 17.53 -7.13
N GLU A 5 -4.02 17.15 -8.38
CA GLU A 5 -4.32 15.80 -8.89
C GLU A 5 -3.48 14.72 -8.18
N VAL A 6 -2.20 14.99 -7.93
CA VAL A 6 -1.34 14.09 -7.15
C VAL A 6 -1.85 13.96 -5.71
N GLU A 7 -2.21 15.07 -5.07
CA GLU A 7 -2.79 15.07 -3.72
C GLU A 7 -4.08 14.23 -3.67
N TYR A 8 -4.97 14.44 -4.65
CA TYR A 8 -6.21 13.68 -4.77
C TYR A 8 -5.95 12.18 -4.98
N PHE A 9 -5.00 11.83 -5.84
CA PHE A 9 -4.60 10.44 -6.09
C PHE A 9 -4.12 9.73 -4.81
N PHE A 10 -3.27 10.37 -4.02
CA PHE A 10 -2.84 9.80 -2.75
C PHE A 10 -3.96 9.74 -1.72
N SER A 11 -4.88 10.72 -1.71
CA SER A 11 -6.08 10.68 -0.88
C SER A 11 -6.94 9.45 -1.20
N ILE A 12 -7.11 9.12 -2.48
CA ILE A 12 -7.80 7.90 -2.92
C ILE A 12 -7.07 6.66 -2.41
N CYS A 13 -5.77 6.53 -2.66
CA CYS A 13 -4.98 5.37 -2.24
C CYS A 13 -5.05 5.17 -0.72
N ARG A 14 -4.96 6.27 0.05
CA ARG A 14 -5.11 6.23 1.50
C ARG A 14 -6.50 5.79 1.94
N SER A 15 -7.54 6.33 1.29
CA SER A 15 -8.94 6.00 1.58
C SER A 15 -9.24 4.53 1.33
N MET A 16 -8.65 3.93 0.29
CA MET A 16 -8.73 2.49 0.06
C MET A 16 -8.17 1.71 1.25
N ILE A 17 -7.00 2.08 1.77
CA ILE A 17 -6.40 1.41 2.93
C ILE A 17 -7.22 1.61 4.22
N ASP A 18 -7.82 2.78 4.41
CA ASP A 18 -8.76 2.99 5.54
C ASP A 18 -9.98 2.09 5.43
N LEU A 19 -10.58 2.01 4.23
CA LEU A 19 -11.72 1.12 3.98
C LEU A 19 -11.35 -0.35 4.22
N PHE A 20 -10.13 -0.78 3.87
CA PHE A 20 -9.65 -2.12 4.21
C PHE A 20 -9.60 -2.35 5.72
N GLN A 21 -9.14 -1.37 6.50
CA GLN A 21 -9.13 -1.51 7.94
C GLN A 21 -10.55 -1.57 8.51
N GLU A 22 -11.48 -0.78 7.99
CA GLU A 22 -12.89 -0.84 8.39
C GLU A 22 -13.48 -2.23 8.09
N ILE A 23 -13.26 -2.75 6.88
CA ILE A 23 -13.65 -4.11 6.50
C ILE A 23 -13.01 -5.15 7.42
N ALA A 24 -11.72 -5.02 7.74
CA ALA A 24 -11.01 -5.93 8.62
C ALA A 24 -11.61 -5.94 10.04
N CYS A 25 -11.96 -4.78 10.60
CA CYS A 25 -12.65 -4.67 11.89
C CYS A 25 -14.01 -5.36 11.87
N GLU A 26 -14.83 -5.03 10.86
CA GLU A 26 -16.18 -5.59 10.70
C GLU A 26 -16.18 -7.10 10.51
N LEU A 27 -15.25 -7.61 9.70
CA LEU A 27 -15.08 -9.04 9.48
C LEU A 27 -14.57 -9.69 10.75
N TRP A 28 -13.53 -9.14 11.38
CA TRP A 28 -12.99 -9.68 12.62
C TRP A 28 -14.11 -9.86 13.63
N ASP A 29 -14.93 -8.85 13.90
CA ASP A 29 -16.02 -8.92 14.88
C ASP A 29 -17.07 -9.99 14.58
N LYS A 30 -17.36 -10.25 13.29
CA LYS A 30 -18.36 -11.24 12.85
C LYS A 30 -17.86 -12.68 12.79
N LEU A 31 -16.55 -12.90 12.74
CA LEU A 31 -16.00 -14.25 12.65
C LEU A 31 -16.24 -15.07 13.91
N THR A 32 -16.65 -16.31 13.69
CA THR A 32 -16.65 -17.34 14.72
C THR A 32 -15.33 -18.08 14.65
N LEU A 33 -14.63 -18.14 15.78
CA LEU A 33 -13.35 -18.84 15.88
C LEU A 33 -13.63 -20.32 16.14
N HIS A 34 -13.16 -21.19 15.25
CA HIS A 34 -13.27 -22.64 15.40
C HIS A 34 -11.92 -23.21 15.86
N GLY A 35 -11.92 -23.93 16.99
CA GLY A 35 -10.74 -24.62 17.53
C GLY A 35 -10.34 -24.19 18.95
N ASP A 36 -9.74 -25.12 19.70
CA ASP A 36 -9.38 -24.98 21.12
C ASP A 36 -8.12 -24.12 21.37
N TYR A 37 -7.45 -23.65 20.32
CA TYR A 37 -6.09 -23.07 20.41
C TYR A 37 -6.03 -21.55 20.14
N LEU A 38 -7.16 -20.87 19.97
CA LEU A 38 -7.14 -19.45 19.59
C LEU A 38 -7.06 -18.52 20.83
N PRO A 39 -6.16 -17.53 20.83
CA PRO A 39 -6.12 -16.50 21.85
C PRO A 39 -7.46 -15.75 21.91
N THR A 40 -7.85 -15.30 23.10
CA THR A 40 -9.11 -14.55 23.30
C THR A 40 -9.21 -13.41 22.31
N LYS A 41 -10.21 -13.51 21.42
CA LYS A 41 -10.55 -12.51 20.42
C LYS A 41 -10.76 -11.15 21.09
N LYS A 42 -10.02 -10.14 20.64
CA LYS A 42 -10.17 -8.75 21.12
C LYS A 42 -10.46 -7.83 19.94
N PRO A 43 -11.21 -6.74 20.14
CA PRO A 43 -11.53 -5.80 19.06
C PRO A 43 -10.27 -5.24 18.39
N LEU A 44 -10.29 -5.17 17.05
CA LEU A 44 -9.24 -4.48 16.31
C LEU A 44 -9.36 -2.97 16.51
N ARG A 45 -8.30 -2.24 16.13
CA ARG A 45 -8.31 -0.78 16.14
C ARG A 45 -8.86 -0.24 14.84
N GLY A 46 -9.57 0.89 14.91
CA GLY A 46 -10.25 1.48 13.75
C GLY A 46 -9.31 2.05 12.68
N SER A 47 -8.01 2.17 12.97
CA SER A 47 -7.01 2.60 11.99
C SER A 47 -5.85 1.62 11.89
N PHE A 48 -5.34 1.42 10.67
CA PHE A 48 -4.19 0.55 10.41
C PHE A 48 -2.96 1.02 11.20
N ARG A 49 -2.82 2.34 11.41
CA ARG A 49 -1.77 2.92 12.27
C ARG A 49 -1.78 2.31 13.68
N GLU A 50 -2.93 2.25 14.32
CA GLU A 50 -3.06 1.77 15.71
C GLU A 50 -2.86 0.25 15.83
N MET A 51 -3.00 -0.47 14.71
CA MET A 51 -2.59 -1.85 14.61
C MET A 51 -1.05 -1.96 14.63
N VAL A 52 -0.38 -1.30 13.68
CA VAL A 52 1.06 -1.49 13.44
C VAL A 52 1.99 -0.65 14.33
N LEU A 53 1.50 0.44 14.92
CA LEU A 53 2.25 1.24 15.88
C LEU A 53 1.75 0.97 17.31
N TYR A 54 2.67 0.56 18.16
CA TYR A 54 2.44 0.34 19.59
C TYR A 54 3.50 1.10 20.39
N GLU A 55 3.06 1.91 21.36
CA GLU A 55 3.96 2.72 22.21
C GLU A 55 4.97 3.57 21.42
N GLY A 56 4.57 4.05 20.23
CA GLY A 56 5.40 4.92 19.38
C GLY A 56 6.41 4.20 18.49
N ARG A 57 6.47 2.86 18.53
CA ARG A 57 7.32 2.05 17.64
C ARG A 57 6.48 1.13 16.76
N LEU A 58 7.11 0.61 15.70
CA LEU A 58 6.54 -0.54 14.98
C LEU A 58 6.39 -1.71 15.95
N THR A 59 5.22 -2.33 15.91
CA THR A 59 4.92 -3.55 16.66
C THR A 59 5.60 -4.75 16.00
N HIS A 60 5.70 -5.85 16.72
CA HIS A 60 6.11 -7.14 16.16
C HIS A 60 4.95 -8.14 16.16
N LYS A 61 5.18 -9.30 15.54
CA LYS A 61 4.15 -10.28 15.22
C LYS A 61 3.45 -10.80 16.47
N GLU A 62 4.22 -11.20 17.47
CA GLU A 62 3.75 -11.75 18.74
C GLU A 62 2.91 -10.74 19.53
N GLU A 63 3.22 -9.45 19.40
CA GLU A 63 2.42 -8.37 20.00
C GLU A 63 1.05 -8.24 19.36
N LEU A 64 0.97 -8.29 18.02
CA LEU A 64 -0.32 -8.27 17.32
C LEU A 64 -1.19 -9.46 17.71
N GLN A 65 -0.59 -10.66 17.77
CA GLN A 65 -1.28 -11.87 18.20
C GLN A 65 -1.76 -11.78 19.66
N THR A 66 -0.93 -11.27 20.56
CA THR A 66 -1.28 -11.16 22.00
C THR A 66 -2.31 -10.07 22.27
N ARG A 67 -2.19 -8.92 21.60
CA ARG A 67 -3.05 -7.74 21.79
C ARG A 67 -4.44 -7.94 21.20
N PHE A 68 -4.54 -8.65 20.08
CA PHE A 68 -5.79 -8.74 19.32
C PHE A 68 -6.33 -10.16 19.15
N GLY A 69 -5.51 -11.18 19.42
CA GLY A 69 -5.86 -12.57 19.17
C GLY A 69 -5.76 -12.96 17.70
N LEU A 70 -4.99 -12.22 16.89
CA LEU A 70 -4.90 -12.42 15.44
C LEU A 70 -4.21 -13.74 15.09
N PRO A 71 -4.68 -14.47 14.07
CA PRO A 71 -3.93 -15.56 13.45
C PRO A 71 -2.61 -15.07 12.86
N GLU A 72 -1.66 -16.00 12.76
CA GLU A 72 -0.32 -15.74 12.24
C GLU A 72 -0.32 -15.06 10.85
N PRO A 73 -1.07 -15.56 9.84
CA PRO A 73 -1.06 -14.95 8.50
C PRO A 73 -1.59 -13.51 8.49
N TRP A 74 -2.53 -13.19 9.37
CA TRP A 74 -3.10 -11.85 9.47
C TRP A 74 -2.12 -10.88 10.15
N ALA A 75 -1.41 -11.32 11.19
CA ALA A 75 -0.36 -10.52 11.80
C ALA A 75 0.77 -10.21 10.80
N ASP A 76 1.19 -11.20 10.00
CA ASP A 76 2.21 -11.02 8.97
C ASP A 76 1.80 -10.03 7.89
N PHE A 77 0.54 -10.08 7.44
CA PHE A 77 -0.01 -9.11 6.49
C PHE A 77 0.15 -7.67 6.99
N TYR A 78 -0.22 -7.38 8.24
CA TYR A 78 -0.08 -6.04 8.82
C TYR A 78 1.36 -5.54 8.83
N LEU A 79 2.31 -6.39 9.21
CA LEU A 79 3.72 -6.02 9.30
C LEU A 79 4.35 -5.81 7.92
N ARG A 80 4.02 -6.68 6.96
CA ARG A 80 4.54 -6.59 5.58
C ARG A 80 4.20 -5.27 4.91
N HIS A 81 3.00 -4.72 5.19
CA HIS A 81 2.55 -3.48 4.58
C HIS A 81 2.70 -2.23 5.48
N ALA A 82 3.26 -2.37 6.68
CA ALA A 82 3.40 -1.29 7.65
C ALA A 82 4.18 -0.09 7.08
N ASP A 83 5.34 -0.33 6.47
CA ASP A 83 6.19 0.74 5.95
C ASP A 83 5.50 1.53 4.83
N PHE A 84 4.89 0.82 3.87
CA PHE A 84 4.17 1.45 2.78
C PHE A 84 3.01 2.32 3.29
N PHE A 85 2.23 1.80 4.24
CA PHE A 85 1.15 2.55 4.87
C PHE A 85 1.65 3.82 5.56
N LEU A 86 2.73 3.71 6.33
CA LEU A 86 3.31 4.85 7.03
C LEU A 86 3.85 5.90 6.05
N GLN A 87 4.37 5.50 4.89
CA GLN A 87 4.82 6.41 3.83
C GLN A 87 3.65 7.19 3.21
N ILE A 88 2.56 6.52 2.81
CA ILE A 88 1.35 7.18 2.27
C ILE A 88 0.79 8.17 3.29
N ARG A 89 0.72 7.77 4.55
CA ARG A 89 0.22 8.64 5.60
C ARG A 89 1.09 9.89 5.80
N LYS A 90 2.42 9.73 5.83
CA LYS A 90 3.36 10.86 5.93
C LYS A 90 3.16 11.85 4.79
N PHE A 91 2.90 11.37 3.57
CA PHE A 91 2.62 12.25 2.42
C PHE A 91 1.39 13.13 2.65
N ARG A 92 0.27 12.52 3.05
CA ARG A 92 -0.95 13.27 3.39
C ARG A 92 -0.68 14.27 4.51
N ASP A 93 -0.03 13.84 5.59
CA ASP A 93 0.24 14.72 6.73
C ASP A 93 1.12 15.92 6.30
N ASN A 94 2.09 15.70 5.40
CA ASN A 94 2.93 16.77 4.85
C ASN A 94 2.18 17.73 3.93
N ILE A 95 1.20 17.25 3.14
CA ILE A 95 0.41 18.08 2.23
C ILE A 95 -0.72 18.82 2.95
N VAL A 96 -1.41 18.14 3.85
CA VAL A 96 -2.63 18.65 4.51
C VAL A 96 -2.29 19.56 5.68
N HIS A 97 -1.25 19.25 6.46
CA HIS A 97 -0.96 19.95 7.71
C HIS A 97 0.16 20.99 7.64
N ASN A 98 0.97 20.99 6.58
CA ASN A 98 2.04 21.96 6.40
C ASN A 98 1.85 22.72 5.09
N GLY A 99 1.38 23.98 5.14
CA GLY A 99 1.48 24.93 4.02
C GLY A 99 2.93 25.24 3.58
N SER A 100 3.88 24.35 3.86
CA SER A 100 5.30 24.39 3.58
C SER A 100 5.54 23.77 2.20
N GLN A 101 5.73 24.65 1.22
CA GLN A 101 6.15 24.37 -0.16
C GLN A 101 5.32 23.28 -0.85
N VAL A 102 4.28 23.73 -1.57
CA VAL A 102 3.81 23.00 -2.75
C VAL A 102 5.04 22.69 -3.61
N GLN A 103 5.49 21.44 -3.56
CA GLN A 103 6.74 21.06 -4.19
C GLN A 103 6.59 21.19 -5.70
N THR A 104 7.62 21.77 -6.32
CA THR A 104 7.57 22.13 -7.74
C THR A 104 7.55 20.87 -8.59
N ILE A 105 6.40 20.60 -9.20
CA ILE A 105 6.31 19.65 -10.32
C ILE A 105 6.72 20.41 -11.58
N PHE A 106 7.80 19.96 -12.21
CA PHE A 106 8.30 20.54 -13.44
C PHE A 106 7.57 19.92 -14.63
N SER A 107 7.32 20.72 -15.66
CA SER A 107 6.81 20.22 -16.94
C SER A 107 7.99 20.13 -17.92
N GLY A 108 8.21 18.95 -18.49
CA GLY A 108 9.22 18.71 -19.52
C GLY A 108 8.63 17.99 -20.73
N GLU A 109 9.48 17.73 -21.74
CA GLU A 109 9.07 17.04 -22.97
C GLU A 109 8.61 15.60 -22.72
N GLN A 110 9.11 14.97 -21.65
CA GLN A 110 8.77 13.61 -21.24
C GLN A 110 7.60 13.56 -20.23
N GLY A 111 6.91 14.68 -20.02
CA GLY A 111 5.81 14.82 -19.07
C GLY A 111 6.23 15.52 -17.78
N TYR A 112 5.62 15.12 -16.66
CA TYR A 112 5.85 15.74 -15.37
C TYR A 112 7.07 15.15 -14.66
N LEU A 113 7.92 16.02 -14.13
CA LEU A 113 9.15 15.67 -13.42
C LEU A 113 9.10 16.17 -11.98
N VAL A 114 9.79 15.46 -11.11
CA VAL A 114 10.00 15.83 -9.71
C VAL A 114 11.47 15.68 -9.33
N ASN A 115 11.91 16.33 -8.26
CA ASN A 115 13.24 16.10 -7.73
C ASN A 115 13.37 14.66 -7.21
N LEU A 116 14.51 14.02 -7.46
CA LEU A 116 14.81 12.65 -7.03
C LEU A 116 14.63 12.45 -5.52
N ASN A 117 14.98 13.47 -4.72
CA ASN A 117 14.87 13.44 -3.26
C ASN A 117 13.51 13.91 -2.75
N PHE A 118 12.52 14.11 -3.64
CA PHE A 118 11.18 14.55 -3.25
C PHE A 118 10.51 13.50 -2.39
N LYS A 119 10.26 13.82 -1.11
CA LYS A 119 9.52 12.92 -0.21
C LYS A 119 8.02 12.88 -0.54
N PRO A 120 7.40 11.69 -0.54
CA PRO A 120 7.92 10.38 -0.11
C PRO A 120 8.67 9.62 -1.20
N PHE A 121 8.65 10.08 -2.45
CA PHE A 121 9.19 9.32 -3.58
C PHE A 121 10.69 9.06 -3.51
N GLY A 122 11.47 9.96 -2.91
CA GLY A 122 12.91 9.76 -2.70
C GLY A 122 13.23 8.61 -1.76
N ASP A 123 12.32 8.27 -0.86
CA ASP A 123 12.46 7.11 0.04
C ASP A 123 11.91 5.82 -0.62
N MET A 124 11.35 5.91 -1.84
CA MET A 124 10.83 4.75 -2.57
C MET A 124 11.92 4.15 -3.46
N ALA A 125 12.11 2.83 -3.35
CA ALA A 125 12.90 2.06 -4.31
C ALA A 125 12.12 1.90 -5.63
N VAL A 126 12.09 2.98 -6.43
CA VAL A 126 11.35 3.05 -7.69
C VAL A 126 12.19 3.58 -8.85
N TRP A 127 13.26 4.33 -8.58
CA TRP A 127 14.05 5.02 -9.60
C TRP A 127 15.14 4.14 -10.20
N ARG A 128 15.12 3.96 -11.52
CA ARG A 128 16.22 3.38 -12.29
C ARG A 128 17.19 4.50 -12.68
N GLU A 129 18.46 4.16 -12.90
CA GLU A 129 19.44 5.13 -13.38
C GLU A 129 19.04 5.78 -14.70
N ALA A 130 18.36 5.03 -15.59
CA ALA A 130 17.84 5.53 -16.86
C ALA A 130 16.70 6.56 -16.72
N ASP A 131 16.05 6.66 -15.55
CA ASP A 131 14.98 7.64 -15.32
C ASP A 131 15.53 9.03 -14.95
N LYS A 132 16.81 9.12 -14.56
CA LYS A 132 17.41 10.37 -14.12
C LYS A 132 17.68 11.27 -15.31
N VAL A 133 17.18 12.51 -15.22
CA VAL A 133 17.52 13.59 -16.15
C VAL A 133 18.32 14.67 -15.43
N THR A 134 18.76 15.69 -16.16
CA THR A 134 19.59 16.78 -15.63
C THR A 134 18.96 17.45 -14.40
N ASN A 135 19.80 17.88 -13.45
CA ASN A 135 19.41 18.55 -12.20
C ASN A 135 18.66 17.66 -11.20
N ASP A 136 19.01 16.37 -11.12
CA ASP A 136 18.41 15.40 -10.20
C ASP A 136 16.88 15.32 -10.33
N LEU A 137 16.39 15.41 -11.56
CA LEU A 137 14.97 15.28 -11.87
C LEU A 137 14.67 13.86 -12.35
N VAL A 138 13.47 13.39 -12.03
CA VAL A 138 12.95 12.08 -12.42
C VAL A 138 11.48 12.19 -12.83
N PRO A 139 10.99 11.31 -13.72
CA PRO A 139 9.58 11.27 -14.11
C PRO A 139 8.66 10.98 -12.93
N LEU A 140 7.53 11.68 -12.84
CA LEU A 140 6.55 11.49 -11.77
C LEU A 140 5.79 10.17 -11.90
N MET A 141 5.51 9.73 -13.13
CA MET A 141 4.61 8.59 -13.40
C MET A 141 5.06 7.26 -12.77
N PRO A 142 6.33 6.84 -12.80
CA PRO A 142 6.77 5.63 -12.12
C PRO A 142 6.44 5.60 -10.62
N ALA A 143 6.60 6.72 -9.93
CA ALA A 143 6.29 6.80 -8.51
C ALA A 143 4.79 6.71 -8.23
N LEU A 144 3.95 7.40 -9.02
CA LEU A 144 2.49 7.28 -8.91
C LEU A 144 2.03 5.84 -9.23
N GLY A 145 2.60 5.24 -10.27
CA GLY A 145 2.35 3.84 -10.64
C GLY A 145 2.69 2.87 -9.51
N MET A 146 3.84 3.07 -8.84
CA MET A 146 4.25 2.26 -7.69
C MET A 146 3.28 2.38 -6.51
N VAL A 147 2.77 3.58 -6.23
CA VAL A 147 1.77 3.80 -5.17
C VAL A 147 0.45 3.11 -5.51
N ALA A 148 -0.03 3.23 -6.75
CA ALA A 148 -1.23 2.53 -7.20
C ALA A 148 -1.04 1.00 -7.12
N PHE A 149 0.07 0.50 -7.65
CA PHE A 149 0.42 -0.92 -7.64
C PHE A 149 0.46 -1.49 -6.22
N LYS A 150 1.20 -0.84 -5.31
CA LYS A 150 1.28 -1.30 -3.91
C LYS A 150 -0.06 -1.20 -3.19
N THR A 151 -0.89 -0.21 -3.50
CA THR A 151 -2.25 -0.14 -2.94
C THR A 151 -3.09 -1.33 -3.39
N LEU A 152 -3.06 -1.68 -4.68
CA LEU A 152 -3.74 -2.87 -5.21
C LEU A 152 -3.16 -4.18 -4.67
N LEU A 153 -1.83 -4.24 -4.50
CA LEU A 153 -1.15 -5.38 -3.90
C LEU A 153 -1.63 -5.63 -2.47
N VAL A 154 -1.82 -4.59 -1.66
CA VAL A 154 -2.42 -4.70 -0.31
C VAL A 154 -3.82 -5.31 -0.39
N CYS A 155 -4.64 -4.93 -1.38
CA CYS A 155 -5.98 -5.50 -1.57
C CYS A 155 -5.91 -7.01 -1.87
N GLU A 156 -5.03 -7.37 -2.79
CA GLU A 156 -4.83 -8.75 -3.26
C GLU A 156 -4.32 -9.62 -2.11
N GLU A 157 -3.27 -9.17 -1.41
CA GLU A 157 -2.69 -9.91 -0.29
C GLU A 157 -3.62 -10.00 0.91
N PHE A 158 -4.46 -8.99 1.15
CA PHE A 158 -5.51 -9.09 2.15
C PHE A 158 -6.50 -10.18 1.79
N SER A 159 -6.97 -10.21 0.54
CA SER A 159 -7.93 -11.21 0.06
C SER A 159 -7.35 -12.62 0.13
N ALA A 160 -6.12 -12.81 -0.35
CA ALA A 160 -5.41 -14.08 -0.29
C ALA A 160 -5.14 -14.53 1.17
N MET A 161 -4.80 -13.59 2.05
CA MET A 161 -4.66 -13.89 3.48
C MET A 161 -5.98 -14.41 4.03
N MET A 162 -7.09 -13.73 3.75
CA MET A 162 -8.42 -14.12 4.24
C MET A 162 -8.81 -15.51 3.71
N GLU A 163 -8.59 -15.81 2.43
CA GLU A 163 -8.80 -17.15 1.85
C GLU A 163 -7.98 -18.24 2.54
N SER A 164 -6.78 -17.92 3.03
CA SER A 164 -5.93 -18.89 3.71
C SER A 164 -6.39 -19.24 5.13
N ILE A 165 -7.17 -18.37 5.78
CA ILE A 165 -7.58 -18.55 7.18
C ILE A 165 -9.08 -18.67 7.39
N PHE A 166 -9.91 -18.30 6.41
CA PHE A 166 -11.37 -18.34 6.53
C PHE A 166 -11.96 -19.47 5.71
N GLU A 167 -12.91 -20.16 6.32
CA GLU A 167 -13.81 -21.06 5.60
C GLU A 167 -14.93 -20.22 4.95
N PHE A 168 -14.76 -19.89 3.67
CA PHE A 168 -15.82 -19.25 2.89
C PHE A 168 -16.92 -20.25 2.52
N PRO A 169 -18.19 -19.82 2.46
CA PRO A 169 -19.26 -20.64 1.88
C PRO A 169 -18.96 -20.93 0.41
N GLU A 170 -19.61 -21.95 -0.15
CA GLU A 170 -19.47 -22.26 -1.57
C GLU A 170 -19.73 -21.01 -2.43
N PRO A 171 -18.91 -20.78 -3.48
CA PRO A 171 -19.10 -19.62 -4.34
C PRO A 171 -20.50 -19.60 -4.94
N MET A 172 -21.21 -18.47 -4.79
CA MET A 172 -22.54 -18.32 -5.41
C MET A 172 -22.49 -18.45 -6.93
N VAL A 173 -21.40 -18.01 -7.55
CA VAL A 173 -21.18 -18.08 -9.00
C VAL A 173 -19.73 -18.51 -9.29
N PRO A 174 -19.45 -19.82 -9.34
CA PRO A 174 -18.12 -20.34 -9.62
C PRO A 174 -17.59 -19.86 -10.99
N GLY A 175 -16.34 -19.40 -11.03
CA GLY A 175 -15.70 -18.96 -12.28
C GLY A 175 -16.13 -17.59 -12.79
N MET A 176 -16.87 -16.81 -11.98
CA MET A 176 -17.22 -15.43 -12.32
C MET A 176 -15.95 -14.61 -12.62
N ARG A 177 -15.99 -13.86 -13.71
CA ARG A 177 -14.93 -12.91 -14.10
C ARG A 177 -15.48 -11.51 -14.10
N LEU A 178 -14.77 -10.59 -13.47
CA LEU A 178 -15.07 -9.16 -13.51
C LEU A 178 -14.20 -8.51 -14.58
N PHE A 179 -14.82 -7.74 -15.45
CA PHE A 179 -14.14 -6.93 -16.46
C PHE A 179 -14.42 -5.46 -16.16
N SER A 180 -13.37 -4.68 -15.96
CA SER A 180 -13.48 -3.22 -15.93
C SER A 180 -13.30 -2.68 -17.34
N ARG A 181 -13.96 -1.57 -17.65
CA ARG A 181 -13.75 -0.78 -18.87
C ARG A 181 -13.64 0.69 -18.49
N GLY A 182 -12.60 1.32 -18.99
CA GLY A 182 -12.30 2.72 -18.74
C GLY A 182 -11.55 3.34 -19.92
N TYR A 183 -11.71 4.65 -20.07
CA TYR A 183 -11.07 5.41 -21.15
C TYR A 183 -9.53 5.33 -21.09
N PHE A 184 -8.96 5.08 -19.90
CA PHE A 184 -7.52 5.07 -19.66
C PHE A 184 -6.97 3.68 -19.32
N ASP A 185 -7.70 2.60 -19.59
CA ASP A 185 -7.31 1.24 -19.17
C ASP A 185 -5.95 0.81 -19.74
N GLU A 186 -5.69 1.07 -21.02
CA GLU A 186 -4.41 0.69 -21.65
C GLU A 186 -3.22 1.40 -20.98
N HIS A 187 -3.41 2.68 -20.64
CA HIS A 187 -2.38 3.47 -19.95
C HIS A 187 -2.20 2.98 -18.53
N PHE A 188 -3.30 2.69 -17.83
CA PHE A 188 -3.26 2.14 -16.48
C PHE A 188 -2.55 0.78 -16.42
N VAL A 189 -2.87 -0.13 -17.35
CA VAL A 189 -2.20 -1.44 -17.48
C VAL A 189 -0.71 -1.26 -17.75
N THR A 190 -0.33 -0.33 -18.63
CA THR A 190 1.09 -0.05 -18.92
C THR A 190 1.83 0.44 -17.69
N VAL A 191 1.24 1.41 -16.97
CA VAL A 191 1.83 1.99 -15.74
C VAL A 191 1.93 0.94 -14.64
N LEU A 192 0.91 0.11 -14.44
CA LEU A 192 0.95 -0.98 -13.46
C LEU A 192 1.96 -2.07 -13.83
N GLY A 193 2.10 -2.37 -15.13
CA GLY A 193 3.11 -3.30 -15.63
C GLY A 193 4.53 -2.84 -15.32
N ASP A 194 4.85 -1.56 -15.59
CA ASP A 194 6.14 -0.97 -15.24
C ASP A 194 6.35 -0.93 -13.72
N ALA A 195 5.33 -0.55 -12.94
CA ALA A 195 5.40 -0.53 -11.48
C ALA A 195 5.67 -1.93 -10.89
N ARG A 196 5.00 -2.97 -11.40
CA ARG A 196 5.23 -4.37 -11.01
C ARG A 196 6.68 -4.79 -11.30
N GLN A 197 7.18 -4.46 -12.49
CA GLN A 197 8.54 -4.81 -12.90
C GLN A 197 9.58 -4.15 -11.97
N ARG A 198 9.41 -2.86 -11.66
CA ARG A 198 10.24 -2.15 -10.67
C ARG A 198 10.13 -2.77 -9.28
N TYR A 199 8.92 -3.17 -8.86
CA TYR A 199 8.71 -3.79 -7.56
C TYR A 199 9.53 -5.09 -7.42
N ILE A 200 9.54 -5.93 -8.45
CA ILE A 200 10.35 -7.16 -8.50
C ILE A 200 11.85 -6.81 -8.46
N GLU A 201 12.30 -5.90 -9.33
CA GLU A 201 13.70 -5.48 -9.40
C GLU A 201 14.25 -5.00 -8.04
N PHE A 202 13.47 -4.20 -7.31
CA PHE A 202 13.93 -3.58 -6.08
C PHE A 202 13.63 -4.38 -4.80
N ASN A 203 12.66 -5.30 -4.80
CA ASN A 203 12.28 -6.05 -3.59
C ASN A 203 12.60 -7.56 -3.66
N GLU A 204 12.64 -8.17 -4.85
CA GLU A 204 12.85 -9.62 -4.99
C GLU A 204 14.28 -9.95 -5.44
N ASP A 205 14.88 -9.17 -6.35
CA ASP A 205 16.26 -9.40 -6.82
C ASP A 205 17.35 -8.75 -5.93
N GLY A 206 16.99 -7.71 -5.16
CA GLY A 206 17.90 -6.99 -4.24
C GLY A 206 18.28 -7.75 -2.96
N GLY A 207 17.66 -8.90 -2.68
CA GLY A 207 17.90 -9.73 -1.49
C GLY A 207 19.07 -10.72 -1.59
N ARG A 208 19.80 -10.78 -2.72
CA ARG A 208 20.98 -11.66 -2.90
C ARG A 208 22.32 -10.91 -2.89
N GLY A 209 22.35 -9.71 -2.32
CA GLY A 209 23.50 -8.80 -2.49
C GLY A 209 23.88 -7.98 -1.27
N VAL A 210 23.81 -8.52 -0.05
CA VAL A 210 24.68 -8.04 1.05
C VAL A 210 25.12 -9.26 1.86
N SER A 211 26.40 -9.60 1.68
CA SER A 211 27.20 -10.53 2.46
C SER A 211 27.35 -10.10 3.92
#